data_AF-A0A8S3Z993-F1
#
_entry.id   AF-A0A8S3Z993-F1
#
_cell.length_a   1.000
_cell.length_b   1.000
_cell.length_c   1.000
_cell.angle_alpha   90.00
_cell.angle_beta   90.00
_cell.angle_gamma   90.00
#
_symmetry.space_group_name_H-M   'P 1'
#
loop_
_entity.id
_entity.type
_entity.pdbx_description
1 polymer ?
#
loop_
_entity_poly.entity_id
_entity_poly.type
_entity_poly.pdbx_seq_one_letter_code
_entity_poly.pdbx_strand_id
1 'polypeptide(L)' 'LFSYINSDEATIPNCKTHCQDTREGKYPSCRGCDHYVVCTKYGMLHQKLCPVGRQWDDHKKACRAKSSTCPNNR' A
#
# COMPACT_ATOMS: atom_id res chain seq x y z
N LEU A 1 15.35 20.08 12.57
CA LEU A 1 13.88 20.00 12.62
C LEU A 1 13.37 20.12 11.18
N PHE A 2 13.25 19.00 10.48
CA PHE A 2 12.70 18.93 9.11
C PHE A 2 11.46 18.03 9.22
N SER A 3 10.32 18.27 8.58
CA SER A 3 9.90 19.32 7.65
C SER A 3 8.38 19.19 7.45
N TYR A 4 7.74 20.33 7.19
CA TYR A 4 6.34 20.55 6.80
C TYR A 4 5.72 19.44 5.92
N ILE A 5 4.59 18.87 6.34
CA ILE A 5 3.72 18.07 5.48
C ILE A 5 2.61 18.99 4.98
N ASN A 6 2.67 19.34 3.69
CA ASN A 6 1.57 20.00 2.99
C ASN A 6 0.42 19.00 2.78
N SER A 7 -0.79 19.45 3.10
CA SER A 7 -2.02 18.66 3.18
C SER A 7 -2.61 18.18 1.84
N ASP A 8 -1.83 18.15 0.75
CA ASP A 8 -2.34 17.87 -0.62
C ASP A 8 -1.64 16.70 -1.35
N GLU A 9 -0.77 15.95 -0.70
CA GLU A 9 -0.32 14.66 -1.24
C GLU A 9 -1.13 13.55 -0.57
N ALA A 10 -2.05 12.94 -1.31
CA ALA A 10 -2.88 11.83 -0.85
C ALA A 10 -2.00 10.59 -0.60
N THR A 11 -1.31 10.59 0.54
CA THR A 11 -0.47 9.49 0.98
C THR A 11 -1.35 8.28 1.29
N ILE A 12 -0.98 7.12 0.75
CA ILE A 12 -1.70 5.86 1.00
C ILE A 12 -1.52 5.53 2.49
N PRO A 13 -2.61 5.50 3.30
CA PRO A 13 -2.48 5.30 4.74
C PRO A 13 -1.79 3.97 5.06
N ASN A 14 -0.84 4.00 6.00
CA ASN A 14 -0.10 2.83 6.49
C ASN A 14 0.59 2.00 5.39
N CYS A 15 0.90 2.62 4.25
CA CYS A 15 1.64 1.96 3.19
C CYS A 15 3.02 1.50 3.67
N LYS A 16 3.55 0.44 3.04
CA LYS A 16 4.82 -0.17 3.41
C LYS A 16 5.86 0.01 2.31
N THR A 17 7.07 0.36 2.73
CA THR A 17 8.30 0.32 1.92
C THR A 17 9.26 -0.79 2.36
N HIS A 18 9.01 -1.42 3.50
CA HIS A 18 9.82 -2.48 4.11
C HIS A 18 8.97 -3.32 5.09
N CYS A 19 9.52 -4.45 5.54
CA CYS A 19 8.81 -5.43 6.38
C CYS A 19 9.55 -5.85 7.67
N GLN A 20 10.70 -5.23 8.02
CA GLN A 20 11.53 -5.65 9.18
C GLN A 20 10.75 -5.82 10.50
N ASP A 21 9.72 -5.01 10.76
CA ASP A 21 8.88 -5.09 11.96
C ASP A 21 7.39 -5.23 11.62
N THR A 22 7.09 -5.78 10.44
CA THR A 22 5.72 -6.00 9.99
C THR A 22 5.44 -7.49 10.01
N ARG A 23 4.31 -7.88 10.61
CA ARG A 23 3.85 -9.28 10.58
C ARG A 23 3.75 -9.77 9.14
N GLU A 24 3.86 -11.08 8.95
CA GLU A 24 3.63 -11.65 7.64
C GLU A 24 2.21 -11.35 7.15
N GLY A 25 2.07 -11.07 5.86
CA GLY A 25 0.78 -10.72 5.28
C GLY A 25 0.88 -9.78 4.10
N LYS A 26 -0.28 -9.25 3.69
CA LYS A 26 -0.40 -8.30 2.59
C LYS A 26 -0.75 -6.90 3.10
N TYR A 27 -0.09 -5.90 2.54
CA TYR A 27 -0.19 -4.52 2.99
C TYR A 27 -0.21 -3.55 1.80
N PRO A 28 -0.68 -2.31 1.99
CA PRO A 28 -0.64 -1.31 0.94
C PRO A 28 0.80 -0.96 0.58
N SER A 29 1.05 -0.70 -0.70
CA SER A 29 2.36 -0.24 -1.18
C SER A 29 2.41 1.28 -1.20
N CYS A 30 3.53 1.87 -0.80
CA CYS A 30 3.72 3.32 -0.95
C CYS A 30 3.96 3.76 -2.41
N ARG A 31 4.11 2.81 -3.34
CA ARG A 31 4.28 3.11 -4.78
C ARG A 31 3.00 3.53 -5.49
N GLY A 32 1.82 3.27 -4.94
CA GLY A 32 0.56 3.57 -5.62
C GLY A 32 -0.55 2.56 -5.33
N CYS A 33 -1.80 2.95 -5.63
CA CYS A 33 -2.99 2.15 -5.40
C CYS A 33 -3.03 0.85 -6.20
N ASP A 34 -2.38 0.81 -7.36
CA ASP A 34 -2.24 -0.36 -8.21
C ASP A 34 -1.17 -1.34 -7.70
N HIS A 35 -0.52 -1.05 -6.56
CA HIS A 35 0.49 -1.90 -5.96
C HIS A 35 0.09 -2.35 -4.54
N TYR A 36 0.59 -3.52 -4.16
CA TYR A 36 0.59 -3.99 -2.78
C TYR A 36 1.91 -4.70 -2.48
N VAL A 37 2.18 -4.96 -1.21
CA VAL A 37 3.35 -5.72 -0.80
C VAL A 37 2.95 -6.98 -0.05
N VAL A 38 3.77 -8.01 -0.17
CA VAL A 38 3.70 -9.21 0.66
C VAL A 38 4.92 -9.21 1.58
N CYS A 39 4.67 -9.14 2.88
CA CYS A 39 5.68 -9.33 3.91
C CYS A 39 5.74 -10.81 4.28
N THR A 40 6.95 -11.39 4.28
CA THR A 40 7.17 -12.75 4.77
C THR A 40 7.46 -12.74 6.26
N LYS A 41 7.38 -13.91 6.93
CA LYS A 41 7.78 -14.07 8.33
C LYS A 41 9.23 -13.70 8.65
N TYR A 42 10.08 -13.57 7.63
CA TYR A 42 11.49 -13.19 7.77
C TYR A 42 11.74 -11.71 7.49
N GLY A 43 10.68 -10.89 7.37
CA GLY A 43 10.79 -9.46 7.08
C GLY A 43 11.18 -9.15 5.64
N MET A 44 11.08 -10.12 4.71
CA MET A 44 11.30 -9.86 3.28
C MET A 44 10.07 -9.22 2.67
N LEU A 45 10.28 -8.19 1.85
CA LEU A 45 9.23 -7.50 1.11
C LEU A 45 9.20 -7.98 -0.34
N HIS A 46 8.02 -8.39 -0.80
CA HIS A 46 7.77 -8.63 -2.21
C HIS A 46 6.76 -7.62 -2.74
N GLN A 47 7.21 -6.75 -3.64
CA GLN A 47 6.35 -5.83 -4.38
C GLN A 47 5.47 -6.61 -5.36
N LYS A 48 4.18 -6.29 -5.43
CA LYS A 48 3.22 -6.87 -6.38
C LYS A 48 2.38 -5.78 -7.03
N LEU A 49 2.07 -5.99 -8.31
CA LEU A 49 1.12 -5.18 -9.06
C LEU A 49 -0.26 -5.84 -9.01
N CYS A 50 -1.30 -5.03 -8.91
CA CYS A 50 -2.67 -5.46 -9.15
C CYS A 50 -2.90 -5.71 -10.65
N PRO A 51 -3.89 -6.54 -11.02
CA PRO A 51 -4.34 -6.60 -12.41
C PRO A 51 -4.72 -5.20 -12.93
N VAL A 52 -4.58 -5.01 -14.24
CA VAL A 52 -4.87 -3.73 -14.92
C VAL A 52 -6.25 -3.18 -14.49
N GLY A 53 -6.27 -1.89 -14.14
CA GLY A 53 -7.49 -1.19 -13.73
C GLY A 53 -8.02 -1.56 -12.33
N ARG A 54 -7.24 -2.29 -11.51
CA ARG A 54 -7.58 -2.60 -10.12
C ARG A 54 -6.66 -1.92 -9.13
N GLN A 55 -7.20 -1.69 -7.95
CA GLN A 55 -6.53 -1.04 -6.82
C GLN A 55 -6.54 -1.96 -5.61
N TRP A 56 -5.47 -1.93 -4.83
CA TRP A 56 -5.37 -2.61 -3.54
C TRP A 56 -6.42 -2.05 -2.57
N ASP A 57 -7.20 -2.94 -1.99
CA ASP A 57 -8.11 -2.66 -0.87
C ASP A 57 -7.59 -3.40 0.37
N ASP A 58 -7.20 -2.64 1.39
CA ASP A 58 -6.57 -3.17 2.59
C ASP A 58 -7.57 -3.81 3.55
N HIS A 59 -8.82 -3.36 3.55
CA HIS A 59 -9.88 -4.01 4.31
C HIS A 59 -10.22 -5.38 3.74
N LYS A 60 -10.13 -5.55 2.41
CA LYS A 60 -10.38 -6.82 1.72
C LYS A 60 -9.13 -7.65 1.50
N LYS A 61 -7.94 -7.08 1.73
CA LYS A 61 -6.63 -7.68 1.44
C LYS A 61 -6.56 -8.23 0.00
N ALA A 62 -7.10 -7.47 -0.96
CA ALA A 62 -7.22 -7.89 -2.34
C ALA A 62 -7.28 -6.70 -3.33
N CYS A 63 -6.94 -6.96 -4.59
CA CYS A 63 -7.13 -6.00 -5.67
C CYS A 63 -8.60 -5.97 -6.12
N ARG A 64 -9.22 -4.81 -6.05
CA ARG A 64 -10.63 -4.54 -6.35
C ARG A 64 -10.73 -3.50 -7.47
N ALA A 65 -11.87 -3.47 -8.17
CA ALA A 65 -12.12 -2.42 -9.17
C ALA A 65 -12.21 -1.02 -8.54
N LYS A 66 -12.70 -0.93 -7.30
CA LYS A 66 -12.72 0.28 -6.47
C LYS A 66 -12.21 -0.08 -5.09
N SER A 67 -11.18 0.63 -4.63
CA SER A 67 -10.65 0.46 -3.27
C SER A 67 -11.43 1.31 -2.27
N SER A 68 -11.74 0.75 -1.11
CA SER A 68 -12.28 1.48 0.04
C SER A 68 -11.20 2.13 0.91
N THR A 69 -9.93 1.77 0.68
CA THR A 69 -8.80 2.19 1.53
C THR A 69 -7.73 2.96 0.79
N CYS A 70 -7.70 2.89 -0.55
CA CYS A 70 -6.81 3.72 -1.32
C CYS A 70 -7.49 5.06 -1.59
N PRO A 71 -6.89 6.19 -1.20
CA PRO A 71 -7.45 7.49 -1.53
C PRO A 71 -7.56 7.63 -3.06
N ASN A 72 -8.62 8.28 -3.52
CA ASN A 72 -8.83 8.53 -4.95
C ASN A 72 -7.71 9.46 -5.45
N ASN A 73 -6.63 8.90 -5.98
CA ASN A 73 -5.74 9.64 -6.88
C ASN A 73 -6.50 9.81 -8.19
N ARG A 74 -7.00 11.04 -8.43
CA ARG A 74 -7.26 11.52 -9.79
C ARG A 74 -6.01 12.22 -10.28
#